data_AF-Q6M002-F1
#
_entry.id   AF-Q6M002-F1
#
_cell.length_a   1.000
_cell.length_b   1.000
_cell.length_c   1.000
_cell.angle_alpha   90.00
_cell.angle_beta   90.00
_cell.angle_gamma   90.00
#
_symmetry.space_group_name_H-M   'P 1'
#
loop_
_entity.id
_entity.type
_entity.pdbx_description
1 polymer ?
#
loop_
_entity_poly.entity_id
_entity_poly.type
_entity_poly.pdbx_seq_one_letter_code
_entity_poly.pdbx_strand_id
1 'polypeptide(L)'
;MNEKLHLNLIEEIDAIAVRYFLHQIQNLESVDVEKLGKASKLPKKCSRTLKLSEEEQKIIKKAGKLTGHLVNYVILTERENQGVDYGCSQ
;
A
#
# COMPACT_ATOMS: atom_id res chain seq x y z
N MET A 1 -15.92 0.78 18.10
CA MET A 1 -14.91 1.84 17.81
C MET A 1 -14.49 1.68 16.36
N ASN A 2 -14.63 2.71 15.52
CA ASN A 2 -14.15 2.62 14.14
C ASN A 2 -12.62 2.78 14.16
N GLU A 3 -11.90 1.69 13.91
CA GLU A 3 -10.45 1.72 13.81
C GLU A 3 -10.04 2.61 12.62
N LYS A 4 -8.99 3.40 12.83
CA LYS A 4 -8.41 4.26 11.79
C LYS A 4 -7.07 3.69 11.37
N LEU A 5 -6.83 3.64 10.06
CA LEU A 5 -5.53 3.32 9.50
C LEU A 5 -4.88 4.59 8.97
N HIS A 6 -3.69 4.89 9.47
CA HIS A 6 -2.84 5.97 8.97
C HIS A 6 -1.79 5.38 8.03
N LEU A 7 -1.73 5.86 6.80
CA LEU A 7 -0.82 5.39 5.76
C LEU A 7 0.03 6.53 5.23
N ASN A 8 1.31 6.24 5.02
CA ASN A 8 2.24 7.11 4.30
C ASN A 8 2.51 6.46 2.94
N LEU A 9 2.20 7.19 1.86
CA LEU A 9 2.11 6.69 0.50
C LEU A 9 3.22 7.26 -0.38
N ILE A 10 3.69 6.45 -1.32
CA ILE A 10 4.72 6.82 -2.30
C ILE A 10 4.22 7.81 -3.36
N GLU A 11 2.91 7.99 -3.49
CA GLU A 11 2.29 8.96 -4.39
C GLU A 11 0.98 9.51 -3.81
N GLU A 12 0.50 10.58 -4.42
CA GLU A 12 -0.77 11.18 -4.07
C GLU A 12 -1.93 10.43 -4.75
N ILE A 13 -2.74 9.75 -3.94
CA ILE A 13 -3.97 9.10 -4.39
C ILE A 13 -5.13 9.41 -3.43
N ASP A 14 -6.36 9.28 -3.94
CA ASP A 14 -7.56 9.49 -3.14
C ASP A 14 -7.86 8.29 -2.23
N ALA A 15 -8.82 8.45 -1.32
CA ALA A 15 -9.18 7.41 -0.38
C ALA A 15 -9.77 6.16 -1.04
N ILE A 16 -10.39 6.28 -2.22
CA ILE A 16 -11.00 5.17 -2.95
C ILE A 16 -9.90 4.29 -3.53
N ALA A 17 -8.89 4.89 -4.16
CA ALA A 17 -7.71 4.20 -4.67
C ALA A 17 -6.93 3.51 -3.54
N VAL A 18 -6.74 4.17 -2.39
CA VAL A 18 -6.08 3.53 -1.24
C VAL A 18 -6.85 2.29 -0.78
N ARG A 19 -8.18 2.35 -0.72
CA ARG A 19 -9.02 1.18 -0.38
C ARG A 19 -8.88 0.08 -1.43
N TYR A 20 -8.91 0.42 -2.71
CA TYR A 20 -8.67 -0.54 -3.79
C TYR A 20 -7.35 -1.30 -3.57
N PHE A 21 -6.25 -0.59 -3.34
CA PHE A 21 -4.94 -1.21 -3.08
C PHE A 21 -4.87 -1.99 -1.76
N LEU A 22 -5.57 -1.54 -0.72
CA LEU A 22 -5.68 -2.27 0.54
C LEU A 22 -6.35 -3.64 0.33
N HIS A 23 -7.42 -3.70 -0.46
CA HIS A 23 -8.11 -4.95 -0.76
C HIS A 23 -7.25 -5.91 -1.61
N GLN A 24 -6.42 -5.39 -2.52
CA GLN A 24 -5.50 -6.22 -3.31
C GLN A 24 -4.50 -6.99 -2.43
N ILE A 25 -4.19 -6.53 -1.22
CA ILE A 25 -3.31 -7.26 -0.28
C ILE A 25 -3.84 -8.66 0.02
N GLN A 26 -5.16 -8.86 0.04
CA GLN A 26 -5.76 -10.16 0.30
C GLN A 26 -5.45 -11.19 -0.81
N ASN A 27 -5.18 -10.70 -2.03
CA ASN A 27 -4.90 -11.50 -3.21
C ASN A 27 -3.40 -11.79 -3.40
N LEU A 28 -2.54 -11.29 -2.51
CA LEU A 28 -1.10 -11.56 -2.58
C LEU A 28 -0.82 -12.99 -2.10
N GLU A 29 -0.49 -13.88 -3.03
CA GLU A 29 0.00 -15.23 -2.73
C GLU A 29 1.49 -15.21 -2.35
N SER A 30 2.26 -14.33 -2.99
CA SER A 30 3.69 -14.12 -2.75
C SER A 30 4.07 -12.66 -2.90
N VAL A 31 5.16 -12.26 -2.25
CA VAL A 31 5.71 -10.89 -2.35
C VAL A 31 7.12 -10.96 -2.91
N ASP A 32 7.38 -10.19 -3.96
CA ASP A 32 8.73 -9.95 -4.47
C ASP A 32 9.50 -9.06 -3.48
N VAL A 33 10.55 -9.63 -2.88
CA VAL A 33 11.35 -8.98 -1.84
C VAL A 33 12.10 -7.75 -2.38
N GLU A 34 12.57 -7.78 -3.63
CA GLU A 34 13.27 -6.65 -4.24
C GLU A 34 12.32 -5.48 -4.46
N LYS A 35 11.14 -5.75 -5.00
CA LYS A 35 10.09 -4.74 -5.18
C LYS A 35 9.57 -4.20 -3.86
N LEU A 36 9.38 -5.05 -2.84
CA LEU A 36 9.02 -4.59 -1.49
C LEU A 36 10.11 -3.69 -0.90
N GLY A 37 11.38 -4.07 -1.09
CA GLY A 37 12.53 -3.26 -0.72
C GLY A 37 12.51 -1.89 -1.42
N LYS A 38 12.27 -1.86 -2.73
CA LYS A 38 12.11 -0.64 -3.53
C LYS A 38 10.99 0.24 -2.98
N ALA A 39 9.78 -0.30 -2.83
CA ALA A 39 8.62 0.41 -2.28
C ALA A 39 8.89 0.97 -0.86
N SER A 40 9.66 0.25 -0.04
CA SER A 40 10.01 0.71 1.31
C SER A 40 10.92 1.93 1.33
N LYS A 41 11.80 2.07 0.32
CA LYS A 41 12.80 3.14 0.20
C LYS A 41 12.28 4.37 -0.51
N LEU A 42 11.21 4.24 -1.31
CA LEU A 42 10.62 5.38 -2.00
C LEU A 42 10.14 6.46 -1.00
N PRO A 43 10.32 7.75 -1.33
CA PRO A 43 9.90 8.85 -0.49
C PRO A 43 8.37 8.86 -0.35
N LYS A 44 7.88 8.79 0.89
CA LYS A 44 6.45 8.75 1.19
C LYS A 44 5.95 10.18 1.35
N LYS A 45 5.64 10.82 0.22
CA LYS A 45 5.34 12.26 0.15
C LYS A 45 3.94 12.61 0.65
N CYS A 46 3.06 11.62 0.78
CA CYS A 46 1.65 11.85 1.08
C CYS A 46 1.20 11.01 2.27
N SER A 47 0.32 11.57 3.10
CA SER A 47 -0.34 10.83 4.17
C SER A 47 -1.84 10.74 3.92
N ARG A 48 -2.42 9.59 4.23
CA ARG A 48 -3.87 9.33 4.11
C ARG A 48 -4.36 8.54 5.32
N THR A 49 -5.51 8.94 5.83
CA THR A 49 -6.18 8.26 6.95
C THR A 49 -7.48 7.66 6.47
N LEU A 50 -7.66 6.35 6.68
CA LEU A 50 -8.89 5.64 6.38
C LEU A 50 -9.66 5.32 7.66
N LYS A 51 -10.99 5.48 7.61
CA LYS A 51 -11.90 4.84 8.57
C LYS A 51 -12.20 3.45 8.05
N LEU A 52 -11.88 2.43 8.84
CA LEU A 52 -11.94 1.04 8.41
C LEU A 52 -13.33 0.46 8.64
N SER A 53 -13.82 -0.28 7.64
CA SER A 53 -14.92 -1.23 7.81
C SER A 53 -14.45 -2.45 8.62
N GLU A 54 -15.38 -3.26 9.10
CA GLU A 54 -15.05 -4.52 9.78
C GLU A 54 -14.26 -5.48 8.87
N GLU A 55 -14.52 -5.45 7.56
CA GLU A 55 -13.79 -6.26 6.59
C GLU A 55 -12.35 -5.78 6.43
N GLU A 56 -12.14 -4.47 6.30
CA GLU A 56 -10.80 -3.87 6.18
C GLU A 56 -9.97 -4.11 7.46
N GLN A 57 -10.61 -4.13 8.63
CA GLN A 57 -9.94 -4.51 9.88
C GLN A 57 -9.41 -5.95 9.85
N LYS A 58 -10.11 -6.89 9.18
CA LYS A 58 -9.61 -8.27 9.02
C LYS A 58 -8.36 -8.32 8.13
N ILE A 59 -8.32 -7.51 7.07
CA ILE A 59 -7.14 -7.37 6.19
C ILE A 59 -5.92 -6.93 7.01
N ILE A 60 -6.12 -5.87 7.80
CA ILE A 60 -5.04 -5.27 8.60
C ILE A 60 -4.61 -6.19 9.74
N LYS A 61 -5.52 -6.95 10.34
CA LYS A 61 -5.15 -7.96 11.35
C LYS A 61 -4.26 -9.07 10.77
N LYS A 62 -4.48 -9.46 9.51
CA LYS A 62 -3.65 -10.46 8.82
C LYS A 62 -2.27 -9.88 8.43
N ALA A 63 -2.24 -8.69 7.87
CA ALA A 63 -1.00 -8.04 7.41
C ALA A 63 -0.17 -7.41 8.56
N GLY A 64 -0.84 -7.03 9.66
CA GLY A 64 -0.26 -6.39 10.82
C GLY A 64 0.50 -5.10 10.48
N LYS A 65 1.69 -4.95 11.06
CA LYS A 65 2.56 -3.78 10.88
C LYS A 65 3.06 -3.60 9.44
N LEU A 66 2.99 -4.63 8.62
CA LEU A 66 3.44 -4.57 7.22
C LEU A 66 2.40 -3.96 6.28
N THR A 67 1.16 -3.72 6.74
CA THR A 67 0.06 -3.17 5.91
C THR A 67 0.52 -1.99 5.06
N GLY A 68 1.17 -0.98 5.66
CA GLY A 68 1.61 0.19 4.92
C GLY A 68 2.71 -0.09 3.88
N HIS A 69 3.57 -1.07 4.13
CA HIS A 69 4.56 -1.51 3.16
C HIS A 69 3.91 -2.26 2.00
N LEU A 70 2.94 -3.13 2.30
CA LEU A 70 2.21 -3.90 1.30
C LEU A 70 1.32 -3.00 0.42
N VAL A 71 0.66 -1.98 0.99
CA VAL A 71 -0.06 -0.99 0.18
C VAL A 71 0.88 -0.31 -0.82
N ASN A 72 2.04 0.16 -0.37
CA ASN A 72 3.01 0.80 -1.27
C ASN A 72 3.60 -0.18 -2.31
N TYR A 73 3.80 -1.44 -1.94
CA TYR A 73 4.22 -2.50 -2.86
C TYR A 73 3.18 -2.73 -3.96
N VAL A 74 1.90 -2.82 -3.61
CA VAL A 74 0.82 -3.00 -4.59
C VAL A 74 0.72 -1.77 -5.50
N ILE A 75 0.79 -0.55 -4.94
CA ILE A 75 0.79 0.68 -5.73
C ILE A 75 1.94 0.64 -6.75
N LEU A 76 3.17 0.38 -6.29
CA LEU A 76 4.34 0.31 -7.15
C LEU A 76 4.15 -0.74 -8.27
N THR A 77 3.67 -1.94 -7.92
CA THR A 77 3.46 -3.04 -8.87
C THR A 77 2.43 -2.67 -9.93
N GLU A 78 1.29 -2.11 -9.52
CA GLU A 78 0.24 -1.69 -10.44
C GLU A 78 0.73 -0.62 -11.41
N ARG A 79 1.51 0.33 -10.90
CA ARG A 79 2.02 1.44 -11.70
C ARG A 79 3.10 1.01 -12.68
N GLU A 80 3.98 0.10 -12.29
CA GLU A 80 4.95 -0.53 -13.20
C GLU A 80 4.21 -1.29 -14.33
N ASN A 81 3.12 -1.99 -14.02
CA ASN A 81 2.27 -2.64 -15.03
C ASN A 81 1.60 -1.63 -15.99
N GLN A 82 1.36 -0.41 -15.52
CA GLN A 82 0.85 0.71 -16.32
C GLN A 82 1.96 1.49 -17.04
N GLY A 83 3.23 1.06 -16.95
CA GLY A 83 4.38 1.69 -17.61
C GLY A 83 4.96 2.91 -16.88
N VAL A 84 4.57 3.15 -15.62
CA VAL A 84 5.17 4.20 -14.78
C VAL A 84 6.41 3.66 -14.10
N ASP A 85 7.57 4.27 -14.39
CA ASP A 85 8.83 3.91 -13.75
C ASP A 85 9.12 4.78 -12.52
N TYR A 86 9.10 4.14 -11.35
CA TYR A 86 9.67 4.72 -10.13
C TYR A 86 11.16 4.34 -10.10
N GLY A 87 11.96 4.98 -10.95
CA GLY A 87 13.41 4.78 -10.98
C GLY A 87 14.01 5.01 -9.60
N CYS A 88 14.99 4.19 -9.20
CA CYS A 88 15.81 4.49 -8.04
C CYS A 88 16.68 5.71 -8.38
N SER A 89 16.29 6.90 -7.92
CA SER A 89 17.24 8.01 -7.85
C SER A 89 18.34 7.61 -6.88
N GLN A 90 19.54 7.39 -7.42
CA GLN A 90 20.76 7.06 -6.67
C GLN A 90 21.19 8.20 -5.75
#